data_AF-A0AAW5EJF6-F1
#
_entry.id   AF-A0AAW5EJF6-F1
#
_cell.length_a   1.000
_cell.length_b   1.000
_cell.length_c   1.000
_cell.angle_alpha   90.00
_cell.angle_beta   90.00
_cell.angle_gamma   90.00
#
_symmetry.space_group_name_H-M   'P 1'
#
loop_
_entity.id
_entity.type
_entity.pdbx_description
1 polymer ?
#
loop_
_entity_poly.entity_id
_entity_poly.type
_entity_poly.pdbx_seq_one_letter_code
_entity_poly.pdbx_strand_id
1 'polypeptide(L)'
;FKEGKYHMEGKAFSSEDLIERYVELCAKYPICSIEDGLAENDFEGWIKLTEKLGNKIQLVGDDLFVTNEDILREGIIKKMANA
;
A
#
# COMPACT_ATOMS: atom_id res chain seq x y z
N PHE A 1 5.53 -11.10 1.39
CA PHE A 1 4.82 -11.41 0.13
C PHE A 1 5.51 -12.60 -0.55
N LYS A 2 4.78 -13.65 -0.91
CA LYS A 2 5.34 -14.85 -1.54
C LYS A 2 4.32 -15.41 -2.53
N GLU A 3 4.79 -15.73 -3.75
CA GLU A 3 3.94 -16.27 -4.83
C GLU A 3 2.74 -15.36 -5.15
N GLY A 4 2.96 -14.04 -5.16
CA GLY A 4 1.91 -13.06 -5.46
C GLY A 4 0.89 -12.85 -4.34
N LYS A 5 1.15 -13.34 -3.12
CA LYS A 5 0.22 -13.26 -2.00
C LYS A 5 0.86 -12.78 -0.70
N TYR A 6 0.06 -12.13 0.13
CA TYR A 6 0.39 -11.76 1.51
C TYR A 6 -0.01 -12.88 2.45
N HIS A 7 0.90 -13.32 3.32
CA HIS A 7 0.65 -14.44 4.22
C HIS A 7 0.58 -13.92 5.66
N MET A 8 -0.57 -14.07 6.30
CA MET A 8 -0.80 -13.61 7.68
C MET A 8 -1.68 -14.64 8.40
N GLU A 9 -1.25 -15.06 9.60
CA GLU A 9 -1.97 -16.04 10.43
C GLU A 9 -2.36 -17.35 9.70
N GLY A 10 -1.49 -17.83 8.82
CA GLY A 10 -1.73 -19.06 8.03
C GLY A 10 -2.73 -18.88 6.88
N LYS A 11 -3.18 -17.65 6.60
CA LYS A 11 -4.02 -17.32 5.45
C LYS A 11 -3.21 -16.56 4.40
N ALA A 12 -3.56 -16.78 3.14
CA ALA A 12 -3.01 -16.06 2.00
C ALA A 12 -4.04 -15.06 1.47
N PHE A 13 -3.60 -13.83 1.23
CA PHE A 13 -4.40 -12.70 0.79
C PHE A 13 -3.86 -12.20 -0.54
N SER A 14 -4.75 -11.85 -1.46
CA SER A 14 -4.39 -10.99 -2.59
C SER A 14 -4.13 -9.56 -2.12
N SER A 15 -3.57 -8.73 -3.00
CA SER A 15 -3.43 -7.30 -2.75
C SER A 15 -4.80 -6.65 -2.50
N GLU A 16 -5.81 -7.01 -3.29
CA GLU A 16 -7.18 -6.52 -3.11
C GLU A 16 -7.78 -6.90 -1.75
N ASP A 17 -7.61 -8.14 -1.31
CA ASP A 17 -8.11 -8.58 0.01
C ASP A 17 -7.47 -7.76 1.14
N LEU A 18 -6.17 -7.47 1.03
CA LEU A 18 -5.45 -6.72 2.04
C LEU A 18 -5.84 -5.23 2.02
N ILE A 19 -6.04 -4.65 0.84
CA ILE A 19 -6.54 -3.28 0.68
C ILE A 19 -7.93 -3.12 1.30
N GLU A 20 -8.87 -4.05 1.05
CA GLU A 20 -10.20 -3.98 1.67
C GLU A 20 -10.11 -4.09 3.20
N ARG A 21 -9.21 -4.93 3.71
CA ARG A 21 -8.94 -5.00 5.14
C ARG A 21 -8.47 -3.65 5.69
N TYR A 22 -7.61 -2.92 4.99
CA TYR A 22 -7.19 -1.58 5.42
C TYR A 22 -8.34 -0.57 5.37
N VAL A 23 -9.21 -0.65 4.37
CA VAL A 23 -10.42 0.19 4.28
C VAL A 23 -11.32 -0.03 5.49
N GLU A 24 -11.57 -1.29 5.88
CA GLU A 24 -12.35 -1.64 7.06
C GLU A 24 -11.71 -1.12 8.36
N LEU A 25 -10.38 -1.27 8.49
CA LEU A 25 -9.65 -0.77 9.66
C LEU A 25 -9.73 0.74 9.78
N CYS A 26 -9.56 1.48 8.67
CA CYS A 26 -9.66 2.94 8.64
C CYS A 26 -11.09 3.45 8.86
N ALA A 27 -12.10 2.65 8.53
CA ALA A 27 -13.49 2.97 8.85
C ALA A 27 -13.79 2.77 10.35
N LYS A 28 -13.12 1.79 10.99
CA LYS A 28 -13.36 1.43 12.40
C LYS A 28 -12.52 2.26 13.39
N TYR A 29 -11.32 2.65 12.98
CA TYR A 29 -10.35 3.32 13.84
C TYR A 29 -9.84 4.59 13.16
N PRO A 30 -9.46 5.62 13.94
CA PRO A 30 -8.91 6.87 13.40
C PRO A 30 -7.45 6.68 12.96
N ILE A 31 -7.20 5.72 12.08
CA ILE A 31 -5.88 5.49 11.47
C ILE A 31 -5.62 6.65 10.51
N CYS A 32 -4.53 7.39 10.75
CA CYS A 32 -4.14 8.53 9.93
C CYS A 32 -3.02 8.19 8.94
N SER A 33 -2.29 7.09 9.14
CA SER A 33 -1.15 6.69 8.30
C SER A 33 -1.03 5.18 8.23
N ILE A 34 -0.67 4.66 7.05
CA ILE A 34 -0.19 3.30 6.84
C ILE A 34 1.14 3.39 6.09
N GLU A 35 2.16 2.72 6.61
CA GLU A 35 3.47 2.57 6.00
C GLU A 35 3.60 1.14 5.46
N ASP A 36 4.15 0.98 4.26
CA ASP A 36 4.39 -0.32 3.59
C ASP A 36 3.19 -1.28 3.67
N GLY A 37 2.00 -0.76 3.35
CA GLY A 37 0.78 -1.55 3.32
C GLY A 37 0.83 -2.70 2.30
N LEU A 38 1.69 -2.60 1.29
CA LEU A 38 1.89 -3.61 0.25
C LEU A 38 3.39 -3.78 -0.01
N ALA A 39 3.75 -4.90 -0.63
CA ALA A 39 5.14 -5.22 -0.94
C ALA A 39 5.74 -4.20 -1.91
N GLU A 40 7.06 -3.98 -1.80
CA GLU A 40 7.84 -3.05 -2.63
C GLU A 40 7.67 -3.27 -4.15
N ASN A 41 7.37 -4.50 -4.57
CA ASN A 41 7.21 -4.87 -5.98
C ASN A 41 5.74 -5.02 -6.43
N ASP A 42 4.78 -4.72 -5.56
CA ASP A 42 3.34 -4.78 -5.87
C ASP A 42 2.80 -3.43 -6.35
N PHE A 43 3.32 -2.96 -7.48
CA PHE A 43 3.00 -1.62 -8.02
C PHE A 43 1.50 -1.44 -8.33
N GLU A 44 0.86 -2.46 -8.91
CA GLU A 44 -0.58 -2.39 -9.19
C GLU A 44 -1.40 -2.30 -7.91
N GLY A 45 -1.01 -3.05 -6.88
CA GLY A 45 -1.63 -2.96 -5.57
C GLY A 45 -1.47 -1.56 -4.95
N TRP A 46 -0.28 -0.97 -5.03
CA TRP A 46 -0.02 0.38 -4.51
C TRP A 46 -0.87 1.46 -5.17
N ILE A 47 -1.07 1.39 -6.49
CA ILE A 47 -1.96 2.31 -7.20
C ILE A 47 -3.40 2.16 -6.68
N LYS A 48 -3.91 0.92 -6.58
CA LYS A 48 -5.27 0.64 -6.08
C LYS A 48 -5.45 1.07 -4.61
N LEU A 49 -4.44 0.86 -3.77
CA LEU A 49 -4.43 1.30 -2.38
C LEU A 49 -4.54 2.83 -2.32
N THR A 50 -3.77 3.52 -3.14
CA THR A 50 -3.75 4.99 -3.21
C THR A 50 -5.09 5.53 -3.73
N GLU A 51 -5.69 4.91 -4.74
CA GLU A 51 -7.03 5.27 -5.24
C GLU A 51 -8.12 5.15 -4.17
N LYS A 52 -8.07 4.10 -3.33
CA LYS A 52 -9.08 3.85 -2.29
C LYS A 52 -8.89 4.70 -1.03
N LEU A 53 -7.64 4.91 -0.61
CA LEU A 53 -7.34 5.47 0.72
C LEU A 53 -6.48 6.74 0.71
N GLY A 54 -5.79 7.06 -0.40
CA GLY A 54 -4.84 8.18 -0.47
C GLY A 54 -5.44 9.58 -0.31
N ASN A 55 -6.77 9.73 -0.39
CA ASN A 55 -7.46 10.99 -0.08
C ASN A 55 -7.92 11.10 1.39
N LYS A 56 -7.74 10.05 2.19
CA LYS A 56 -8.23 9.96 3.57
C LYS A 56 -7.11 9.83 4.59
N ILE A 57 -6.05 9.10 4.24
CA ILE A 57 -4.93 8.80 5.12
C ILE A 57 -3.61 9.02 4.39
N GLN A 58 -2.54 9.14 5.16
CA GLN A 58 -1.17 9.09 4.65
C GLN A 58 -0.80 7.64 4.31
N LEU A 59 -0.19 7.45 3.14
CA LEU A 59 0.32 6.18 2.64
C LEU A 59 1.81 6.40 2.39
N VAL A 60 2.64 5.82 3.26
CA VAL A 60 4.11 5.99 3.25
C VAL A 60 4.76 4.79 2.58
N GLY A 61 5.57 5.01 1.55
CA GLY A 61 6.40 3.97 0.94
C GLY A 61 7.84 4.00 1.46
N ASP A 62 8.21 3.10 2.37
CA ASP A 62 9.60 2.99 2.86
C ASP A 62 10.40 2.06 1.94
N ASP A 63 10.13 0.76 1.98
CA ASP A 63 10.76 -0.22 1.08
C ASP A 63 10.35 0.02 -0.38
N LEU A 64 9.18 0.63 -0.62
CA LEU A 64 8.72 0.99 -1.96
C LEU A 64 9.67 1.99 -2.65
N PHE A 65 10.21 2.97 -1.92
CA PHE A 65 10.99 4.07 -2.49
C PHE A 65 12.47 4.04 -2.14
N VAL A 66 12.87 3.37 -1.04
CA VAL A 66 14.26 3.22 -0.57
C VAL A 66 15.08 4.52 -0.60
N THR A 67 14.41 5.66 -0.37
CA THR A 67 15.00 7.01 -0.48
C THR A 67 15.72 7.26 -1.83
N ASN A 68 15.26 6.62 -2.91
CA ASN A 68 15.80 6.75 -4.25
C ASN A 68 14.96 7.70 -5.10
N GLU A 69 15.59 8.75 -5.64
CA GLU A 69 14.91 9.79 -6.42
C GLU A 69 14.19 9.25 -7.67
N ASP A 70 14.81 8.31 -8.40
CA ASP A 70 14.26 7.80 -9.66
C ASP A 70 13.00 6.97 -9.40
N ILE A 71 13.03 6.14 -8.36
CA ILE A 71 11.89 5.29 -7.96
C ILE A 71 10.75 6.17 -7.43
N LEU A 72 11.05 7.16 -6.59
CA LEU A 72 10.06 8.12 -6.10
C LEU A 72 9.41 8.91 -7.24
N ARG A 73 10.20 9.37 -8.22
CA ARG A 73 9.71 10.08 -9.40
C ARG A 73 8.74 9.22 -10.20
N GLU A 74 9.04 7.94 -10.40
CA GLU A 74 8.13 6.99 -11.04
C GLU A 74 6.85 6.79 -10.21
N GLY A 75 6.98 6.67 -8.89
CA GLY A 75 5.87 6.60 -7.94
C GLY A 75 4.90 7.75 -8.07
N ILE A 76 5.41 8.99 -8.12
CA ILE A 76 4.61 10.20 -8.29
C ILE A 76 3.83 10.16 -9.62
N ILE A 77 4.48 9.77 -10.72
CA ILE A 77 3.84 9.70 -12.05
C ILE A 77 2.71 8.66 -12.05
N LYS A 78 2.95 7.51 -11.43
CA LYS A 78 2.00 6.39 -11.37
C LYS A 78 0.96 6.52 -10.25
N LYS A 79 1.08 7.52 -9.38
CA LYS A 79 0.25 7.72 -8.18
C LYS A 79 0.33 6.53 -7.21
N MET A 80 1.55 6.08 -6.94
CA MET A 80 1.84 5.12 -5.87
C MET A 80 2.13 5.90 -4.59
N ALA A 81 1.41 5.60 -3.51
CA ALA A 81 1.53 6.26 -2.21
C ALA A 81 1.23 7.78 -2.27
N ASN A 82 1.33 8.46 -1.12
CA ASN A 82 1.25 9.93 -1.06
C ASN A 82 2.22 10.56 -0.05
N ALA A 83 3.13 9.74 0.51
CA ALA A 83 4.21 10.12 1.40
C ALA A 83 5.40 9.16 1.26
#